data_AF-A0A8S4S6H3-F1
#
_entry.id   AF-A0A8S4S6H3-F1
#
_cell.length_a   1.000
_cell.length_b   1.000
_cell.length_c   1.000
_cell.angle_alpha   90.00
_cell.angle_beta   90.00
_cell.angle_gamma   90.00
#
_symmetry.space_group_name_H-M   'P 1'
#
loop_
_entity.id
_entity.type
_entity.pdbx_description
1 polymer ?
#
loop_
_entity_poly.entity_id
_entity_poly.type
_entity_poly.pdbx_seq_one_letter_code
_entity_poly.pdbx_strand_id
1 'polypeptide(L)'
;MAKPLPRFNAKLFKKLIDARPLYAVLKCSYSTNFDKIFKFYSDEECKVNQKYRVLDEKDYARFFSKRALRREAAFTRQITALAYKVGKRMISLAEGMPNEAIFPFTRLELTSRTGEKMVFDEKELATALQYIPSQGLPSLLTELRSFQQELHRPPPLDRDVLVTNGSQHGIYQCIELLLNTGDPIITTEYSYSGFYSVVNVKYPRQYERIFKVVGRYFLNESYGRTPAYSLTSSAALA
;
A
#
# COMPACT_ATOMS: atom_id res chain seq x y z
N MET A 1 -32.24 29.40 -50.71
CA MET A 1 -30.92 29.65 -50.09
C MET A 1 -30.36 28.32 -49.57
N ALA A 2 -29.35 27.75 -50.24
CA ALA A 2 -28.73 26.50 -49.82
C ALA A 2 -27.69 26.76 -48.71
N LYS A 3 -27.78 26.05 -47.58
CA LYS A 3 -26.79 26.11 -46.51
C LYS A 3 -25.44 25.56 -47.02
N PRO A 4 -24.30 26.22 -46.78
CA PRO A 4 -23.01 25.70 -47.20
C PRO A 4 -22.70 24.38 -46.48
N LEU A 5 -22.21 23.40 -47.23
CA LEU A 5 -21.79 22.09 -46.69
C LEU A 5 -20.69 22.27 -45.62
N PRO A 6 -20.73 21.49 -44.53
CA PRO A 6 -19.75 21.62 -43.45
C PRO A 6 -18.34 21.29 -43.97
N ARG A 7 -17.36 22.13 -43.64
CA ARG A 7 -15.94 21.93 -43.99
C ARG A 7 -15.47 20.57 -43.47
N PHE A 8 -14.95 19.75 -44.37
CA PHE A 8 -14.40 18.44 -44.06
C PHE A 8 -13.24 18.56 -43.06
N ASN A 9 -13.41 18.03 -41.84
CA ASN A 9 -12.39 18.07 -40.80
C ASN A 9 -11.46 16.85 -40.94
N ALA A 10 -10.39 17.01 -41.72
CA ALA A 10 -9.41 15.96 -41.97
C ALA A 10 -8.76 15.38 -40.69
N LYS A 11 -8.62 16.18 -39.62
CA LYS A 11 -8.12 15.69 -38.31
C LYS A 11 -9.11 14.75 -37.65
N LEU A 12 -10.41 15.06 -37.71
CA LEU A 12 -11.45 14.20 -37.16
C LEU A 12 -11.56 12.90 -37.95
N PHE A 13 -11.54 12.98 -39.29
CA PHE A 13 -11.57 11.82 -40.17
C PHE A 13 -10.36 10.88 -39.95
N LYS A 14 -9.16 11.44 -39.80
CA LYS A 14 -7.94 10.68 -39.48
C LYS A 14 -8.00 10.00 -38.10
N LYS A 15 -8.68 10.61 -37.11
CA LYS A 15 -8.94 9.98 -35.80
C LYS A 15 -10.02 8.90 -35.89
N LEU A 16 -11.03 9.07 -36.74
CA LEU A 16 -12.11 8.10 -36.93
C LEU A 16 -11.63 6.82 -37.64
N ILE A 17 -10.71 6.96 -38.60
CA ILE A 17 -10.09 5.85 -39.34
C ILE A 17 -8.89 5.27 -38.60
N ASP A 18 -8.52 5.84 -37.44
CA ASP A 18 -7.49 5.24 -36.62
C ASP A 18 -7.95 3.83 -36.20
N ALA A 19 -7.33 2.81 -36.79
CA ALA A 19 -7.71 1.42 -36.57
C ALA A 19 -7.18 0.89 -35.24
N ARG A 20 -6.31 1.64 -34.53
CA ARG A 20 -5.70 1.21 -33.26
C ARG A 20 -6.72 0.99 -32.13
N PRO A 21 -7.70 1.87 -31.89
CA PRO A 21 -8.75 1.65 -30.89
C PRO A 21 -9.67 0.49 -31.30
N LEU A 22 -10.01 0.40 -32.59
CA LEU A 22 -10.84 -0.68 -33.13
C LEU A 22 -10.15 -2.04 -32.98
N TYR A 23 -8.86 -2.11 -33.30
CA TYR A 23 -8.01 -3.29 -33.08
C TYR A 23 -7.88 -3.63 -31.59
N ALA A 24 -7.71 -2.62 -30.71
CA ALA A 24 -7.65 -2.85 -29.27
C ALA A 24 -8.97 -3.42 -28.72
N VAL A 25 -10.12 -2.89 -29.17
CA VAL A 25 -11.45 -3.38 -28.77
C VAL A 25 -11.74 -4.75 -29.35
N LEU A 26 -11.43 -4.99 -30.64
CA LEU A 26 -11.63 -6.29 -31.30
C LEU A 26 -10.73 -7.39 -30.73
N LYS A 27 -9.54 -7.04 -30.22
CA LYS A 27 -8.63 -7.98 -29.56
C LYS A 27 -8.98 -8.22 -28.08
N CYS A 28 -9.79 -7.34 -27.47
CA CYS A 28 -10.34 -7.56 -26.15
C CYS A 28 -11.52 -8.53 -26.26
N SER A 29 -11.24 -9.82 -26.12
CA SER A 29 -12.29 -10.84 -25.92
C SER A 29 -12.87 -10.68 -24.52
N TYR A 30 -13.94 -9.91 -24.38
CA TYR A 30 -14.68 -9.83 -23.11
C TYR A 30 -15.33 -11.19 -22.82
N SER A 31 -15.17 -11.67 -21.59
CA SER A 31 -15.85 -12.90 -21.17
C SER A 31 -17.35 -12.64 -21.06
N THR A 32 -18.16 -13.47 -21.72
CA THR A 32 -19.64 -13.42 -21.62
C THR A 32 -20.16 -14.09 -20.35
N ASN A 33 -19.30 -14.76 -19.59
CA ASN A 33 -19.66 -15.42 -18.34
C ASN A 33 -19.66 -14.40 -17.19
N PHE A 34 -20.81 -14.18 -16.58
CA PHE A 34 -21.03 -13.23 -15.49
C PHE A 34 -20.04 -13.43 -14.33
N ASP A 35 -19.76 -14.67 -13.96
CA ASP A 35 -18.83 -14.99 -12.87
C ASP A 35 -17.40 -14.56 -13.19
N LYS A 36 -17.03 -14.56 -14.48
CA LYS A 36 -15.72 -14.11 -14.95
C LYS A 36 -15.61 -12.59 -15.05
N ILE A 37 -16.74 -11.87 -15.14
CA ILE A 37 -16.75 -10.38 -15.20
C ILE A 37 -16.34 -9.78 -13.86
N PHE A 38 -16.80 -10.36 -12.75
CA PHE A 38 -16.43 -9.93 -11.40
C PHE A 38 -15.16 -10.61 -10.87
N LYS A 39 -14.53 -11.43 -11.70
CA LYS A 39 -13.30 -12.12 -11.35
C LYS A 39 -12.10 -11.23 -11.63
N PHE A 40 -11.61 -10.55 -10.59
CA PHE A 40 -10.44 -9.68 -10.68
C PHE A 40 -9.09 -10.42 -10.70
N TYR A 41 -9.12 -11.76 -10.74
CA TYR A 41 -7.93 -12.62 -10.71
C TYR A 41 -8.01 -13.70 -11.79
N SER A 42 -6.86 -14.03 -12.39
CA SER A 42 -6.76 -15.14 -13.34
C SER A 42 -6.69 -16.47 -12.61
N ASP A 43 -7.36 -17.51 -13.15
CA ASP A 43 -7.11 -18.91 -12.72
C ASP A 43 -5.85 -19.48 -13.39
N GLU A 44 -5.36 -18.83 -14.45
CA GLU A 44 -4.12 -19.25 -15.08
C GLU A 44 -2.94 -18.88 -14.19
N GLU A 45 -2.04 -19.84 -13.98
CA GLU A 45 -0.78 -19.58 -13.31
C GLU A 45 -0.05 -18.43 -14.01
N CYS A 46 0.28 -17.40 -13.24
CA CYS A 46 1.01 -16.27 -13.75
C CYS A 46 2.43 -16.71 -14.12
N LYS A 47 2.69 -16.94 -15.42
CA LYS A 47 4.00 -17.29 -15.97
C LYS A 47 4.90 -16.04 -16.04
N VAL A 48 5.16 -15.42 -14.87
CA VAL A 48 5.93 -14.16 -14.75
C VAL A 48 7.31 -14.28 -15.41
N ASN A 49 7.93 -15.46 -15.31
CA ASN A 49 9.32 -15.70 -15.70
C ASN A 49 9.55 -15.86 -17.22
N GLN A 50 8.50 -15.87 -18.04
CA GLN A 50 8.65 -16.19 -19.47
C GLN A 50 8.85 -14.97 -20.36
N LYS A 51 8.44 -13.76 -19.91
CA LYS A 51 8.50 -12.54 -20.74
C LYS A 51 9.41 -11.45 -20.17
N TYR A 52 9.51 -11.33 -18.85
CA TYR A 52 10.27 -10.28 -18.20
C TYR A 52 11.06 -10.83 -17.02
N ARG A 53 12.26 -10.25 -16.77
CA ARG A 53 13.05 -10.55 -15.57
C ARG A 53 12.28 -10.11 -14.33
N VAL A 54 12.26 -10.97 -13.32
CA VAL A 54 11.78 -10.62 -11.97
C VAL A 54 12.74 -9.59 -11.36
N LEU A 55 12.19 -8.45 -10.95
CA LEU A 55 12.95 -7.39 -10.31
C LEU A 55 13.41 -7.83 -8.91
N ASP A 56 14.63 -7.46 -8.54
CA ASP A 56 15.19 -7.72 -7.21
C ASP A 56 15.29 -6.43 -6.38
N GLU A 57 15.72 -6.56 -5.13
CA GLU A 57 15.86 -5.43 -4.20
C GLU A 57 16.75 -4.30 -4.75
N LYS A 58 17.78 -4.62 -5.55
CA LYS A 58 18.70 -3.62 -6.11
C LYS A 58 18.00 -2.77 -7.18
N ASP A 59 17.07 -3.37 -7.92
CA ASP A 59 16.26 -2.65 -8.91
C ASP A 59 15.32 -1.63 -8.24
N TYR A 60 14.89 -1.89 -7.00
CA TYR A 60 14.02 -1.00 -6.22
C TYR A 60 14.78 0.02 -5.36
N ALA A 61 16.05 -0.25 -5.01
CA ALA A 61 16.84 0.60 -4.10
C ALA A 61 16.90 2.08 -4.52
N ARG A 62 16.86 2.36 -5.83
CA ARG A 62 16.83 3.73 -6.37
C ARG A 62 15.58 4.55 -6.01
N PHE A 63 14.49 3.89 -5.62
CA PHE A 63 13.23 4.54 -5.23
C PHE A 63 13.16 4.88 -3.74
N PHE A 64 14.12 4.42 -2.94
CA PHE A 64 14.14 4.75 -1.52
C PHE A 64 14.60 6.19 -1.29
N SER A 65 13.97 6.83 -0.31
CA SER A 65 14.35 8.16 0.13
C SER A 65 15.76 8.13 0.75
N LYS A 66 16.48 9.25 0.63
CA LYS A 66 17.82 9.44 1.23
C LYS A 66 17.82 9.19 2.73
N ARG A 67 16.68 9.42 3.39
CA ARG A 67 16.53 9.17 4.82
C ARG A 67 16.22 7.70 5.11
N ALA A 68 15.44 7.03 4.28
CA ALA A 68 15.18 5.61 4.43
C ALA A 68 16.47 4.79 4.27
N LEU A 69 17.32 5.16 3.32
CA LEU A 69 18.63 4.53 3.11
C LEU A 69 19.62 4.68 4.29
N ARG A 70 19.36 5.60 5.24
CA ARG A 70 20.17 5.77 6.45
C ARG A 70 19.69 4.92 7.64
N ARG A 71 18.59 4.19 7.48
CA ARG A 71 18.06 3.35 8.57
C ARG A 71 18.91 2.09 8.68
N GLU A 72 19.27 1.74 9.90
CA GLU A 72 20.01 0.52 10.22
C GLU A 72 19.17 -0.37 11.15
N ALA A 73 19.41 -1.67 11.08
CA ALA A 73 18.73 -2.63 11.97
C ALA A 73 19.18 -2.40 13.42
N ALA A 74 18.21 -2.26 14.32
CA ALA A 74 18.50 -2.05 15.74
C ALA A 74 19.31 -3.23 16.32
N PHE A 75 20.48 -2.94 16.90
CA PHE A 75 21.39 -3.95 17.44
C PHE A 75 20.73 -4.86 18.49
N THR A 76 19.93 -4.27 19.39
CA THR A 76 19.17 -5.03 20.40
C THR A 76 18.21 -6.04 19.77
N ARG A 77 17.57 -5.69 18.64
CA ARG A 77 16.69 -6.62 17.90
C ARG A 77 17.48 -7.74 17.24
N GLN A 78 18.70 -7.48 16.78
CA GLN A 78 19.56 -8.50 16.20
C GLN A 78 20.02 -9.50 17.28
N ILE A 79 20.44 -9.01 18.46
CA ILE A 79 20.77 -9.86 19.61
C ILE A 79 19.57 -10.71 20.01
N THR A 80 18.39 -10.09 20.12
CA THR A 80 17.17 -10.81 20.48
C THR A 80 16.84 -11.92 19.48
N ALA A 81 16.92 -11.63 18.18
CA ALA A 81 16.70 -12.65 17.15
C ALA A 81 17.70 -13.82 17.25
N LEU A 82 18.95 -13.56 17.65
CA LEU A 82 19.94 -14.60 17.90
C LEU A 82 19.62 -15.40 19.17
N ALA A 83 19.23 -14.73 20.26
CA ALA A 83 18.87 -15.39 21.52
C ALA A 83 17.72 -16.40 21.31
N TYR A 84 16.68 -16.01 20.57
CA TYR A 84 15.59 -16.92 20.21
C TYR A 84 16.04 -18.11 19.35
N LYS A 85 17.05 -17.95 18.50
CA LYS A 85 17.57 -19.04 17.64
C LYS A 85 18.44 -20.04 18.40
N VAL A 86 19.25 -19.57 19.36
CA VAL A 86 20.17 -20.42 20.14
C VAL A 86 19.40 -21.30 21.14
N GLY A 87 18.18 -20.91 21.50
CA GLY A 87 17.25 -21.71 22.28
C GLY A 87 17.52 -21.69 23.79
N LYS A 88 16.70 -22.43 24.54
CA LYS A 88 16.58 -22.35 26.01
C LYS A 88 17.81 -22.80 26.81
N ARG A 89 18.90 -23.25 26.16
CA ARG A 89 20.15 -23.65 26.84
C ARG A 89 21.01 -22.46 27.24
N MET A 90 20.74 -21.28 26.67
CA MET A 90 21.46 -20.05 26.96
C MET A 90 20.62 -19.18 27.89
N ILE A 91 21.23 -18.69 28.98
CA ILE A 91 20.64 -17.65 29.82
C ILE A 91 20.92 -16.31 29.16
N SER A 92 19.86 -15.63 28.70
CA SER A 92 19.96 -14.30 28.09
C SER A 92 20.06 -13.24 29.19
N LEU A 93 21.23 -12.62 29.33
CA LEU A 93 21.43 -11.42 30.19
C LEU A 93 21.47 -10.12 29.37
N ALA A 94 21.36 -10.23 28.04
CA ALA A 94 21.46 -9.10 27.12
C ALA A 94 20.10 -8.45 26.84
N GLU A 95 19.00 -9.16 27.09
CA GLU A 95 17.66 -8.73 26.74
C GLU A 95 16.96 -8.07 27.93
N GLY A 96 16.40 -6.88 27.70
CA GLY A 96 15.52 -6.20 28.65
C GLY A 96 14.09 -6.75 28.62
N MET A 97 13.92 -8.08 28.55
CA MET A 97 12.59 -8.71 28.51
C MET A 97 12.09 -9.01 29.94
N PRO A 98 10.95 -8.42 30.35
CA PRO A 98 10.35 -8.72 31.64
C PRO A 98 9.93 -10.19 31.73
N ASN A 99 9.98 -10.76 32.94
CA ASN A 99 9.48 -12.10 33.20
C ASN A 99 7.94 -12.14 33.02
N GLU A 100 7.43 -13.13 32.30
CA GLU A 100 6.00 -13.30 32.05
C GLU A 100 5.17 -13.41 33.35
N ALA A 101 5.75 -13.97 34.41
CA ALA A 101 5.08 -14.15 35.70
C ALA A 101 4.74 -12.83 36.44
N ILE A 102 5.31 -11.69 36.02
CA ILE A 102 4.99 -10.38 36.61
C ILE A 102 3.88 -9.64 35.84
N PHE A 103 3.38 -10.22 34.74
CA PHE A 103 2.27 -9.61 34.01
C PHE A 103 0.97 -9.72 34.81
N PRO A 104 0.16 -8.64 34.90
CA PRO A 104 -0.94 -8.56 35.88
C PRO A 104 -2.22 -9.28 35.45
N PHE A 105 -2.28 -9.88 34.26
CA PHE A 105 -3.50 -10.46 33.68
C PHE A 105 -3.35 -11.96 33.47
N THR A 106 -4.26 -12.74 34.05
CA THR A 106 -4.25 -14.21 33.95
C THR A 106 -5.30 -14.77 32.99
N ARG A 107 -6.37 -14.00 32.70
CA ARG A 107 -7.44 -14.41 31.81
C ARG A 107 -8.14 -13.20 31.18
N LEU A 108 -8.45 -13.30 29.89
CA LEU A 108 -9.27 -12.33 29.16
C LEU A 108 -10.40 -13.07 28.43
N GLU A 109 -11.64 -12.65 28.61
CA GLU A 109 -12.80 -13.21 27.91
C GLU A 109 -13.50 -12.11 27.13
N LEU A 110 -13.58 -12.25 25.81
CA LEU A 110 -14.27 -11.34 24.90
C LEU A 110 -15.55 -12.00 24.40
N THR A 111 -16.67 -11.31 24.52
CA THR A 111 -17.96 -11.77 23.99
C THR A 111 -18.33 -10.94 22.77
N SER A 112 -18.56 -11.62 21.64
CA SER A 112 -19.03 -11.02 20.40
C SER A 112 -20.53 -10.71 20.48
N ARG A 113 -21.02 -9.81 19.61
CA ARG A 113 -22.46 -9.56 19.43
C ARG A 113 -23.22 -10.79 18.96
N THR A 114 -22.53 -11.75 18.34
CA THR A 114 -23.07 -13.07 17.94
C THR A 114 -23.25 -14.01 19.13
N GLY A 115 -22.81 -13.63 20.34
CA GLY A 115 -22.80 -14.47 21.54
C GLY A 115 -21.60 -15.41 21.65
N GLU A 116 -20.72 -15.42 20.64
CA GLU A 116 -19.48 -16.21 20.65
C GLU A 116 -18.50 -15.66 21.68
N LYS A 117 -17.81 -16.58 22.37
CA LYS A 117 -16.83 -16.24 23.40
C LYS A 117 -15.43 -16.59 22.92
N MET A 118 -14.52 -15.64 23.01
CA MET A 118 -13.08 -15.84 22.81
C MET A 118 -12.40 -15.71 24.17
N VAL A 119 -11.68 -16.75 24.59
CA VAL A 119 -11.00 -16.81 25.88
C VAL A 119 -9.51 -16.88 25.62
N PHE A 120 -8.76 -15.97 26.24
CA PHE A 120 -7.31 -15.99 26.27
C PHE A 120 -6.84 -16.46 27.64
N ASP A 121 -5.97 -17.47 27.64
CA ASP A 121 -5.35 -18.00 28.85
C ASP A 121 -4.07 -17.24 29.24
N GLU A 122 -3.49 -17.60 30.39
CA GLU A 122 -2.29 -16.96 30.92
C GLU A 122 -1.10 -17.05 29.96
N LYS A 123 -0.97 -18.14 29.20
CA LYS A 123 0.14 -18.37 28.27
C LYS A 123 0.00 -17.52 27.00
N GLU A 124 -1.22 -17.43 26.47
CA GLU A 124 -1.54 -16.57 25.34
C GLU A 124 -1.37 -15.10 25.71
N LEU A 125 -1.83 -14.71 26.90
CA LEU A 125 -1.63 -13.36 27.44
C LEU A 125 -0.16 -13.06 27.68
N ALA A 126 0.61 -14.01 28.22
CA ALA A 126 2.05 -13.85 28.39
C ALA A 126 2.76 -13.53 27.07
N THR A 127 2.39 -14.24 26.00
CA THR A 127 2.93 -13.99 24.65
C THR A 127 2.50 -12.62 24.11
N ALA A 128 1.23 -12.25 24.32
CA ALA A 128 0.66 -10.99 23.81
C ALA A 128 1.21 -9.75 24.53
N LEU A 129 1.52 -9.86 25.82
CA LEU A 129 2.04 -8.77 26.66
C LEU A 129 3.57 -8.64 26.58
N GLN A 130 4.26 -9.64 26.03
CA GLN A 130 5.71 -9.61 25.84
C GLN A 130 6.12 -8.79 24.60
N TYR A 131 7.37 -8.36 24.57
CA TYR A 131 7.98 -7.80 23.36
C TYR A 131 7.98 -8.78 22.19
N ILE A 132 7.36 -8.38 21.09
CA ILE A 132 7.28 -9.16 19.85
C ILE A 132 8.17 -8.56 18.74
N PRO A 133 8.43 -9.33 17.65
CA PRO A 133 9.10 -8.80 16.47
C PRO A 133 8.42 -7.54 15.94
N SER A 134 9.21 -6.59 15.43
CA SER A 134 8.68 -5.32 14.89
C SER A 134 7.73 -5.51 13.72
N GLN A 135 7.79 -6.68 13.05
CA GLN A 135 6.90 -7.03 11.97
C GLN A 135 5.47 -7.33 12.43
N GLY A 136 5.32 -7.83 13.67
CA GLY A 136 4.05 -8.30 14.23
C GLY A 136 4.18 -9.65 14.92
N LEU A 137 3.07 -10.10 15.49
CA LEU A 137 2.98 -11.40 16.15
C LEU A 137 3.05 -12.52 15.09
N PRO A 138 3.95 -13.52 15.22
CA PRO A 138 4.16 -14.54 14.19
C PRO A 138 2.89 -15.32 13.78
N SER A 139 2.02 -15.67 14.73
CA SER A 139 0.75 -16.35 14.43
C SER A 139 -0.16 -15.48 13.57
N LEU A 140 -0.31 -14.20 13.91
CA LEU A 140 -1.07 -13.24 13.13
C LEU A 140 -0.47 -13.05 11.72
N LEU A 141 0.85 -12.98 11.60
CA LEU A 141 1.51 -12.85 10.30
C LEU A 141 1.22 -14.05 9.39
N THR A 142 1.20 -15.27 9.92
CA THR A 142 0.83 -16.47 9.15
C THR A 142 -0.59 -16.39 8.63
N GLU A 143 -1.55 -16.02 9.48
CA GLU A 143 -2.95 -15.84 9.07
C GLU A 143 -3.11 -14.75 8.02
N LEU A 144 -2.45 -13.60 8.20
CA LEU A 144 -2.50 -12.49 7.23
C LEU A 144 -1.89 -12.87 5.88
N ARG A 145 -0.81 -13.66 5.85
CA ARG A 145 -0.23 -14.17 4.59
C ARG A 145 -1.20 -15.08 3.87
N SER A 146 -1.84 -16.01 4.59
CA SER A 146 -2.85 -16.91 4.04
C SER A 146 -4.03 -16.11 3.46
N PHE A 147 -4.55 -15.17 4.25
CA PHE A 147 -5.65 -14.29 3.85
C PHE A 147 -5.33 -13.48 2.60
N GLN A 148 -4.14 -12.87 2.53
CA GLN A 148 -3.69 -12.12 1.35
C GLN A 148 -3.56 -13.02 0.12
N GLN A 149 -3.07 -14.25 0.29
CA GLN A 149 -2.94 -15.21 -0.79
C GLN A 149 -4.30 -15.67 -1.33
N GLU A 150 -5.25 -15.95 -0.45
CA GLU A 150 -6.60 -16.40 -0.82
C GLU A 150 -7.39 -15.30 -1.53
N LEU A 151 -7.37 -14.09 -0.96
CA LEU A 151 -8.18 -12.96 -1.42
C LEU A 151 -7.63 -12.32 -2.71
N HIS A 152 -6.31 -12.11 -2.77
CA HIS A 152 -5.70 -11.33 -3.87
C HIS A 152 -4.96 -12.18 -4.89
N ARG A 153 -4.65 -13.45 -4.56
CA ARG A 153 -3.89 -14.39 -5.41
C ARG A 153 -2.71 -13.74 -6.15
N PRO A 154 -1.80 -13.06 -5.44
CA PRO A 154 -0.78 -12.27 -6.09
C PRO A 154 0.21 -13.20 -6.83
N PRO A 155 0.87 -12.72 -7.91
CA PRO A 155 1.88 -13.49 -8.65
C PRO A 155 2.97 -14.04 -7.72
N PRO A 156 3.65 -15.16 -8.02
CA PRO A 156 4.62 -15.80 -7.11
C PRO A 156 5.96 -15.03 -7.03
N LEU A 157 5.89 -13.77 -6.61
CA LEU A 157 7.01 -12.86 -6.34
C LEU A 157 7.27 -12.79 -4.85
N ASP A 158 8.55 -12.60 -4.50
CA ASP A 158 8.96 -12.40 -3.11
C ASP A 158 8.27 -11.17 -2.51
N ARG A 159 7.57 -11.38 -1.41
CA ARG A 159 6.76 -10.38 -0.71
C ARG A 159 6.50 -10.83 0.71
N ASP A 160 6.22 -9.88 1.58
CA ASP A 160 5.80 -10.16 2.94
C ASP A 160 4.77 -9.14 3.45
N VAL A 161 4.20 -9.41 4.61
CA VAL A 161 3.22 -8.55 5.29
C VAL A 161 3.84 -7.92 6.53
N LEU A 162 3.41 -6.70 6.86
CA LEU A 162 3.82 -5.95 8.04
C LEU A 162 2.56 -5.49 8.79
N VAL A 163 2.46 -5.80 10.08
CA VAL A 163 1.38 -5.28 10.92
C VAL A 163 1.61 -3.79 11.16
N THR A 164 0.58 -2.99 10.91
CA THR A 164 0.60 -1.54 11.11
C THR A 164 -0.48 -1.13 12.11
N ASN A 165 -0.41 0.12 12.58
CA ASN A 165 -1.38 0.67 13.54
C ASN A 165 -2.58 1.27 12.81
N GLY A 166 -3.00 0.62 11.72
CA GLY A 166 -4.00 1.11 10.78
C GLY A 166 -3.41 1.72 9.50
N SER A 167 -4.30 1.97 8.54
CA SER A 167 -3.95 2.41 7.18
C SER A 167 -3.13 3.70 7.14
N GLN A 168 -3.44 4.65 8.03
CA GLN A 168 -2.72 5.92 8.10
C GLN A 168 -1.25 5.75 8.51
N HIS A 169 -0.94 4.79 9.39
CA HIS A 169 0.45 4.44 9.73
C HIS A 169 1.17 3.84 8.52
N GLY A 170 0.51 2.94 7.77
CA GLY A 170 1.06 2.38 6.53
C GLY A 170 1.35 3.45 5.47
N ILE A 171 0.40 4.36 5.20
CA ILE A 171 0.59 5.49 4.27
C ILE A 171 1.79 6.33 4.69
N TYR A 172 1.89 6.64 5.98
CA TYR A 172 3.04 7.37 6.51
C TYR A 172 4.35 6.63 6.25
N GLN A 173 4.45 5.35 6.58
CA GLN A 173 5.67 4.57 6.34
C GLN A 173 6.06 4.55 4.85
N CYS A 174 5.10 4.41 3.93
CA CYS A 174 5.36 4.45 2.49
C CYS A 174 5.90 5.81 2.03
N ILE A 175 5.30 6.92 2.47
CA ILE A 175 5.76 8.28 2.17
C ILE A 175 7.20 8.48 2.70
N GLU A 176 7.47 8.02 3.91
CA GLU A 176 8.79 8.08 4.52
C GLU A 176 9.85 7.26 3.78
N LEU A 177 9.44 6.10 3.28
CA LEU A 177 10.29 5.15 2.57
C LEU A 177 10.63 5.65 1.16
N LEU A 178 9.67 6.26 0.47
CA LEU A 178 9.76 6.51 -0.98
C LEU A 178 10.01 7.99 -1.36
N LEU A 179 9.64 8.96 -0.52
CA LEU A 179 9.67 10.37 -0.91
C LEU A 179 10.79 11.15 -0.24
N ASN A 180 11.51 11.93 -1.05
CA ASN A 180 12.39 13.02 -0.61
C ASN A 180 11.71 14.38 -0.81
N THR A 181 12.23 15.40 -0.13
CA THR A 181 11.79 16.79 -0.33
C THR A 181 11.94 17.22 -1.78
N GLY A 182 10.81 17.51 -2.45
CA GLY A 182 10.76 18.04 -3.81
C GLY A 182 10.37 17.00 -4.86
N ASP A 183 10.28 15.72 -4.46
CA ASP A 183 9.85 14.64 -5.34
C ASP A 183 8.39 14.83 -5.76
N PRO A 184 8.06 14.55 -7.04
CA PRO A 184 6.69 14.66 -7.53
C PRO A 184 5.84 13.49 -7.04
N ILE A 185 4.56 13.74 -6.77
CA ILE A 185 3.60 12.69 -6.38
C ILE A 185 2.44 12.67 -7.36
N ILE A 186 2.05 11.48 -7.79
CA ILE A 186 0.89 11.25 -8.65
C ILE A 186 -0.28 10.84 -7.77
N THR A 187 -1.42 11.52 -7.91
CA THR A 187 -2.66 11.21 -7.19
C THR A 187 -3.87 11.38 -8.10
N THR A 188 -5.00 10.78 -7.74
CA THR A 188 -6.29 11.08 -8.35
C THR A 188 -6.74 12.51 -8.05
N GLU A 189 -7.56 13.08 -8.94
CA GLU A 189 -8.10 14.46 -8.79
C GLU A 189 -8.73 14.70 -7.41
N TYR A 190 -9.50 13.72 -6.94
CA TYR A 190 -10.02 13.63 -5.58
C TYR A 190 -9.38 12.42 -4.92
N SER A 191 -8.75 12.64 -3.76
CA SER A 191 -8.04 11.60 -3.01
C SER A 191 -8.32 11.72 -1.52
N TYR A 192 -7.99 10.68 -0.78
CA TYR A 192 -8.22 10.61 0.66
C TYR A 192 -7.49 11.73 1.40
N SER A 193 -8.20 12.49 2.24
CA SER A 193 -7.64 13.66 2.94
C SER A 193 -6.49 13.32 3.87
N GLY A 194 -6.53 12.15 4.52
CA GLY A 194 -5.46 11.70 5.41
C GLY A 194 -4.10 11.57 4.73
N PHE A 195 -4.07 11.26 3.43
CA PHE A 195 -2.83 11.26 2.65
C PHE A 195 -2.20 12.66 2.58
N TYR A 196 -3.00 13.68 2.25
CA TYR A 196 -2.52 15.07 2.16
C TYR A 196 -2.03 15.59 3.52
N SER A 197 -2.66 15.19 4.63
CA SER A 197 -2.21 15.54 5.97
C SER A 197 -0.79 15.06 6.26
N VAL A 198 -0.39 13.89 5.75
CA VAL A 198 0.98 13.38 5.92
C VAL A 198 1.97 14.13 5.04
N VAL A 199 1.62 14.35 3.77
CA VAL A 199 2.51 15.03 2.81
C VAL A 199 2.74 16.50 3.20
N ASN A 200 1.68 17.22 3.58
CA ASN A 200 1.74 18.66 3.84
C ASN A 200 2.65 19.02 5.01
N VAL A 201 2.60 18.23 6.08
CA VAL A 201 3.39 18.49 7.29
C VAL A 201 4.88 18.30 7.03
N LYS A 202 5.25 17.27 6.27
CA LYS A 202 6.66 16.95 6.03
C LYS A 202 7.26 17.68 4.86
N TYR A 203 6.44 18.02 3.88
CA TYR A 203 6.90 18.57 2.61
C TYR A 203 6.01 19.71 2.15
N PRO A 204 6.03 20.87 2.83
CA PRO A 204 5.14 21.98 2.55
C PRO A 204 5.26 22.53 1.11
N ARG A 205 6.42 22.35 0.45
CA ARG A 205 6.64 22.74 -0.95
C ARG A 205 6.21 21.70 -2.00
N GLN A 206 5.79 20.50 -1.59
CA GLN A 206 5.37 19.44 -2.53
C GLN A 206 3.92 19.55 -2.97
N TYR A 207 3.08 20.30 -2.24
CA TYR A 207 1.66 20.48 -2.60
C TYR A 207 1.49 21.08 -4.01
N GLU A 208 2.43 21.95 -4.41
CA GLU A 208 2.45 22.59 -5.73
C GLU A 208 2.89 21.63 -6.86
N ARG A 209 3.46 20.46 -6.54
CA ARG A 209 3.97 19.46 -7.50
C ARG A 209 3.20 18.14 -7.46
N ILE A 210 2.00 18.15 -6.88
CA ILE A 210 1.08 17.03 -6.96
C ILE A 210 0.49 17.01 -8.37
N PHE A 211 0.88 15.99 -9.14
CA PHE A 211 0.31 15.76 -10.47
C PHE A 211 -1.03 15.04 -10.32
N LYS A 212 -2.10 15.75 -10.68
CA LYS A 212 -3.45 15.18 -10.69
C LYS A 212 -3.63 14.33 -11.94
N VAL A 213 -3.90 13.04 -11.76
CA VAL A 213 -4.39 12.17 -12.82
C VAL A 213 -5.87 12.46 -12.98
N VAL A 214 -6.19 13.27 -13.98
CA VAL A 214 -7.54 13.33 -14.53
C VAL A 214 -7.71 12.05 -15.36
N GLY A 215 -8.89 11.44 -15.33
CA GLY A 215 -9.29 10.31 -16.19
C GLY A 215 -9.34 10.64 -17.69
N ARG A 216 -8.45 11.51 -18.17
CA ARG A 216 -8.12 11.76 -19.57
C ARG A 216 -6.63 12.10 -19.64
N TYR A 217 -5.90 11.25 -20.34
CA TYR A 217 -4.64 11.50 -21.06
C TYR A 217 -3.74 12.62 -20.52
N PHE A 218 -2.52 12.24 -20.13
CA PHE A 218 -1.34 13.12 -20.03
C PHE A 218 -1.45 14.35 -20.94
N LEU A 219 -1.81 15.50 -20.36
CA LEU A 219 -1.66 16.80 -20.98
C LEU A 219 -0.69 17.59 -20.12
N ASN A 220 0.56 17.52 -20.55
CA ASN A 220 1.55 18.54 -20.29
C ASN A 220 1.09 19.76 -21.11
N GLU A 221 0.48 20.76 -20.48
CA GLU A 221 0.25 22.05 -21.12
C GLU A 221 0.27 23.16 -20.06
N SER A 222 1.49 23.68 -19.86
CA SER A 222 1.81 25.11 -19.88
C SER A 222 0.62 26.07 -20.01
N TYR A 223 -0.12 26.36 -18.94
CA TYR A 223 -0.88 27.61 -18.85
C TYR A 223 -0.86 28.14 -17.41
N GLY A 224 -0.31 29.35 -17.30
CA GLY A 224 -0.29 30.11 -16.06
C GLY A 224 -1.67 30.56 -15.60
N ARG A 225 -1.64 31.16 -14.41
CA ARG A 225 -2.74 31.65 -13.56
C ARG A 225 -3.32 30.59 -12.62
N THR A 226 -2.75 30.60 -11.43
CA THR A 226 -3.47 30.44 -10.15
C THR A 226 -4.90 30.97 -10.21
N PRO A 227 -5.90 30.17 -9.83
CA PRO A 227 -7.01 30.65 -9.04
C PRO A 227 -6.68 30.41 -7.57
N ALA A 228 -6.54 31.50 -6.83
CA ALA A 228 -6.59 31.46 -5.37
C ALA A 228 -7.94 30.88 -4.96
N TYR A 229 -7.95 29.65 -4.41
CA TYR A 229 -9.04 29.18 -3.59
C TYR A 229 -8.62 29.34 -2.13
N SER A 230 -8.94 30.51 -1.58
CA SER A 230 -9.09 30.70 -0.16
C SER A 230 -10.26 29.84 0.32
N LEU A 231 -9.98 28.68 0.89
CA LEU A 231 -10.94 28.05 1.79
C LEU A 231 -10.61 28.53 3.20
N THR A 232 -11.30 29.60 3.56
CA THR A 232 -11.43 30.09 4.91
C THR A 232 -11.89 28.97 5.83
N SER A 233 -11.25 28.91 7.00
CA SER A 233 -11.72 28.25 8.21
C SER A 233 -13.25 28.28 8.32
N SER A 234 -13.85 27.09 8.39
CA SER A 234 -15.08 26.90 9.14
C SER A 234 -14.98 25.57 9.86
N ALA A 235 -14.92 25.67 11.18
CA ALA A 235 -15.28 24.61 12.08
C ALA A 235 -16.67 24.08 11.73
N ALA A 236 -16.82 22.76 11.65
CA ALA A 236 -18.07 22.03 11.81
C ALA A 236 -17.70 20.54 11.91
N LEU A 237 -17.19 20.14 13.07
CA LEU A 237 -17.16 18.75 13.52
C LEU A 237 -18.15 18.68 14.70
N ALA A 238 -19.31 18.08 14.41
CA ALA A 238 -20.12 17.34 15.37
C ALA A 238 -20.10 15.89 14.89
#